data_AF-Q3MT98-F1
#
_entry.id   AF-Q3MT98-F1
#
_cell.length_a   1.000
_cell.length_b   1.000
_cell.length_c   1.000
_cell.angle_alpha   90.00
_cell.angle_beta   90.00
_cell.angle_gamma   90.00
#
_symmetry.space_group_name_H-M   'P 1'
#
loop_
_entity.id
_entity.type
_entity.pdbx_description
1 polymer ?
#
loop_
_entity_poly.entity_id
_entity_poly.type
_entity_poly.pdbx_seq_one_letter_code
_entity_poly.pdbx_strand_id
1 'polypeptide(L)'
;GWGLTNESRKIMTEGLQPETVKFLASRGGVYLNGDLHHPHPSFTDGTYDGRYLFMNDKANSRVARIRLDVMKCDKIIQLPNQHTVHGLRVQKVPRTGYVFCNGEDAVPLPNAGKFLDDPKQYHAIFTAVDGDTMKVA
;
A
#
# COMPACT_ATOMS: atom_id res chain seq x y z
N GLY A 1 16.25 -12.16 7.90
CA GLY A 1 16.95 -11.30 6.94
C GLY A 1 16.07 -10.27 6.25
N TRP A 2 14.75 -10.46 6.15
CA TRP A 2 13.84 -9.45 5.57
C TRP A 2 13.98 -8.08 6.27
N GLY A 3 14.14 -7.00 5.50
CA GLY A 3 14.45 -5.65 5.99
C GLY A 3 15.95 -5.34 6.08
N LEU A 4 16.81 -6.37 5.96
CA LEU A 4 18.26 -6.26 6.03
C LEU A 4 18.94 -6.66 4.71
N THR A 5 18.45 -7.70 4.02
CA THR A 5 19.04 -8.16 2.75
C THR A 5 18.77 -7.17 1.61
N ASN A 6 19.67 -7.12 0.62
CA ASN A 6 19.54 -6.25 -0.54
C ASN A 6 18.20 -6.46 -1.29
N GLU A 7 17.77 -7.70 -1.44
CA GLU A 7 16.54 -8.07 -2.16
C GLU A 7 15.30 -7.56 -1.43
N SER A 8 15.24 -7.75 -0.11
CA SER A 8 14.09 -7.29 0.68
C SER A 8 14.07 -5.77 0.82
N ARG A 9 15.24 -5.14 1.02
CA ARG A 9 15.34 -3.68 1.08
C ARG A 9 14.90 -3.05 -0.23
N LYS A 10 15.28 -3.62 -1.38
CA LYS A 10 14.78 -3.18 -2.70
C LYS A 10 13.25 -3.18 -2.74
N ILE A 11 12.60 -4.29 -2.37
CA ILE A 11 11.12 -4.39 -2.35
C ILE A 11 10.50 -3.36 -1.40
N MET A 12 11.11 -3.14 -0.24
CA MET A 12 10.61 -2.17 0.75
C MET A 12 10.76 -0.70 0.34
N THR A 13 11.69 -0.40 -0.58
CA THR A 13 12.01 0.99 -0.95
C THR A 13 11.59 1.39 -2.37
N GLU A 14 11.50 0.46 -3.32
CA GLU A 14 11.28 0.79 -4.74
C GLU A 14 9.91 1.43 -5.04
N GLY A 15 8.93 1.22 -4.16
CA GLY A 15 7.58 1.81 -4.27
C GLY A 15 7.32 2.96 -3.31
N LEU A 16 8.34 3.50 -2.64
CA LEU A 16 8.20 4.65 -1.74
C LEU A 16 8.12 5.97 -2.52
N GLN A 17 7.40 6.94 -1.96
CA GLN A 17 7.39 8.31 -2.47
C GLN A 17 8.73 9.01 -2.22
N PRO A 18 9.17 9.94 -3.08
CA PRO A 18 10.46 10.63 -2.93
C PRO A 18 10.65 11.30 -1.55
N GLU A 19 9.60 11.88 -1.01
CA GLU A 19 9.60 12.54 0.30
C GLU A 19 9.83 11.51 1.42
N THR A 20 9.26 10.32 1.28
CA THR A 20 9.44 9.22 2.23
C THR A 20 10.82 8.61 2.15
N VAL A 21 11.40 8.48 0.95
CA VAL A 21 12.80 8.08 0.79
C VAL A 21 13.73 9.07 1.53
N LYS A 22 13.51 10.37 1.35
CA LYS A 22 14.27 11.42 2.07
C LYS A 22 14.05 11.34 3.58
N PHE A 23 12.81 11.13 4.02
CA PHE A 23 12.47 10.97 5.45
C PHE A 23 13.18 9.78 6.09
N LEU A 24 13.27 8.65 5.39
CA LEU A 24 13.86 7.43 5.93
C LEU A 24 15.39 7.38 5.84
N ALA A 25 16.03 8.24 5.04
CA ALA A 25 17.48 8.26 4.85
C ALA A 25 18.25 8.37 6.19
N SER A 26 17.75 9.17 7.14
CA SER A 26 18.34 9.30 8.48
C SER A 26 17.80 8.30 9.51
N ARG A 27 16.96 7.34 9.10
CA ARG A 27 16.20 6.41 9.97
C ARG A 27 16.39 4.95 9.56
N GLY A 28 17.54 4.62 8.97
CA GLY A 28 17.87 3.26 8.52
C GLY A 28 17.36 2.89 7.12
N GLY A 29 16.75 3.82 6.40
CA GLY A 29 16.37 3.70 4.99
C GLY A 29 15.13 2.86 4.70
N VAL A 30 14.50 2.26 5.70
CA VAL A 30 13.26 1.47 5.59
C VAL A 30 12.38 1.72 6.82
N TYR A 31 11.07 1.51 6.69
CA TYR A 31 10.20 1.41 7.86
C TYR A 31 10.49 0.11 8.62
N LEU A 32 10.54 0.20 9.96
CA LEU A 32 10.79 -0.94 10.85
C LEU A 32 9.49 -1.55 11.41
N ASN A 33 8.33 -0.95 11.10
CA ASN A 33 7.02 -1.43 11.51
C ASN A 33 6.02 -1.33 10.34
N GLY A 34 4.86 -1.95 10.55
CA GLY A 34 3.66 -1.81 9.76
C GLY A 34 2.47 -2.36 10.55
N ASP A 35 1.26 -2.06 10.09
CA ASP A 35 0.01 -2.48 10.73
C ASP A 35 -0.93 -3.11 9.69
N LEU A 36 -0.97 -4.44 9.68
CA LEU A 36 -1.65 -5.24 8.64
C LEU A 36 -3.00 -5.72 9.15
N HIS A 37 -4.07 -5.31 8.48
CA HIS A 37 -5.45 -5.66 8.87
C HIS A 37 -6.10 -6.70 7.94
N HIS A 38 -5.97 -6.52 6.62
CA HIS A 38 -6.86 -7.16 5.64
C HIS A 38 -6.08 -7.95 4.56
N PRO A 39 -5.69 -9.21 4.82
CA PRO A 39 -5.12 -10.09 3.80
C PRO A 39 -6.20 -10.72 2.91
N HIS A 40 -6.09 -10.56 1.57
CA HIS A 40 -7.04 -11.10 0.60
C HIS A 40 -6.39 -11.81 -0.60
N PRO A 41 -6.76 -13.08 -0.88
CA PRO A 41 -6.25 -13.77 -2.05
C PRO A 41 -6.86 -13.21 -3.34
N SER A 42 -6.12 -13.30 -4.43
CA SER A 42 -6.60 -12.96 -5.78
C SER A 42 -7.72 -13.90 -6.25
N PHE A 43 -8.58 -13.35 -7.11
CA PHE A 43 -9.73 -14.02 -7.70
C PHE A 43 -9.61 -14.13 -9.23
N THR A 44 -10.19 -15.19 -9.78
CA THR A 44 -10.63 -15.32 -11.17
C THR A 44 -12.05 -15.88 -11.15
N ASP A 45 -12.96 -15.24 -11.89
CA ASP A 45 -14.39 -15.58 -11.97
C ASP A 45 -15.05 -15.85 -10.61
N GLY A 46 -14.79 -14.97 -9.63
CA GLY A 46 -15.40 -15.05 -8.31
C GLY A 46 -14.85 -16.13 -7.38
N THR A 47 -13.83 -16.89 -7.81
CA THR A 47 -13.15 -17.90 -6.98
C THR A 47 -11.66 -17.58 -6.80
N TYR A 48 -11.06 -17.99 -5.68
CA TYR A 48 -9.63 -17.81 -5.45
C TYR A 48 -8.79 -18.54 -6.50
N ASP A 49 -7.80 -17.85 -7.07
CA ASP A 49 -6.98 -18.37 -8.18
C ASP A 49 -5.53 -18.69 -7.78
N GLY A 50 -5.16 -18.48 -6.52
CA GLY A 50 -3.87 -18.88 -5.97
C GLY A 50 -2.65 -18.11 -6.50
N ARG A 51 -2.83 -16.97 -7.19
CA ARG A 51 -1.70 -16.16 -7.71
C ARG A 51 -1.04 -15.32 -6.62
N TYR A 52 -1.85 -14.51 -5.93
CA TYR A 52 -1.37 -13.49 -5.00
C TYR A 52 -2.20 -13.40 -3.72
N LEU A 53 -1.58 -12.84 -2.69
CA LEU A 53 -2.24 -12.34 -1.48
C LEU A 53 -1.93 -10.84 -1.34
N PHE A 54 -2.95 -10.01 -1.23
CA PHE A 54 -2.82 -8.56 -1.07
C PHE A 54 -3.14 -8.15 0.37
N MET A 55 -2.48 -7.11 0.88
CA MET A 55 -2.67 -6.63 2.24
C MET A 55 -2.28 -5.16 2.39
N ASN A 56 -2.91 -4.50 3.35
CA ASN A 56 -2.65 -3.10 3.67
C ASN A 56 -1.56 -2.96 4.74
N ASP A 57 -0.99 -1.77 4.83
CA ASP A 57 -0.29 -1.24 5.99
C ASP A 57 -0.95 0.08 6.38
N LYS A 58 -1.71 0.04 7.48
CA LYS A 58 -2.38 1.22 8.04
C LYS A 58 -1.37 2.25 8.55
N ALA A 59 -0.31 1.80 9.22
CA ALA A 59 0.62 2.67 9.92
C ALA A 59 1.41 3.60 8.99
N ASN A 60 1.77 3.15 7.77
CA ASN A 60 2.62 3.93 6.86
C ASN A 60 2.05 4.09 5.45
N SER A 61 0.74 3.90 5.28
CA SER A 61 0.00 4.14 4.03
C SER A 61 0.51 3.32 2.83
N ARG A 62 0.75 2.02 3.04
CA ARG A 62 1.29 1.12 2.00
C ARG A 62 0.33 -0.01 1.67
N VAL A 63 0.52 -0.61 0.51
CA VAL A 63 -0.10 -1.87 0.08
C VAL A 63 1.00 -2.83 -0.33
N ALA A 64 0.90 -4.07 0.14
CA ALA A 64 1.83 -5.14 -0.18
C ALA A 64 1.15 -6.28 -0.95
N ARG A 65 1.95 -6.96 -1.76
CA ARG A 65 1.57 -8.19 -2.46
C ARG A 65 2.55 -9.30 -2.09
N ILE A 66 2.00 -10.49 -1.85
CA ILE A 66 2.72 -11.73 -1.66
C ILE A 66 2.43 -12.63 -2.86
N ARG A 67 3.51 -13.20 -3.41
CA ARG A 67 3.45 -14.29 -4.38
C ARG A 67 3.21 -15.61 -3.66
N LEU A 68 2.14 -16.30 -4.02
CA LEU A 68 1.73 -17.54 -3.33
C LEU A 68 2.56 -18.77 -3.74
N ASP A 69 3.22 -18.74 -4.91
CA ASP A 69 4.08 -19.83 -5.37
C ASP A 69 5.39 -19.95 -4.55
N VAL A 70 5.88 -18.84 -3.98
CA VAL A 70 7.08 -18.81 -3.13
C VAL A 70 6.80 -18.33 -1.70
N MET A 71 5.55 -17.95 -1.40
CA MET A 71 5.09 -17.40 -0.12
C MET A 71 5.98 -16.27 0.41
N LYS A 72 6.33 -15.32 -0.47
CA LYS A 72 7.11 -14.12 -0.14
C LYS A 72 6.50 -12.86 -0.73
N CYS A 73 6.65 -11.76 0.02
CA CYS A 73 6.31 -10.43 -0.48
C CYS A 73 7.22 -10.11 -1.67
N ASP A 74 6.61 -9.72 -2.79
CA ASP A 74 7.32 -9.38 -4.02
C ASP A 74 7.20 -7.89 -4.36
N LYS A 75 6.16 -7.21 -3.85
CA LYS A 75 5.90 -5.79 -4.09
C LYS A 75 5.35 -5.10 -2.84
N ILE A 76 5.82 -3.88 -2.60
CA ILE A 76 5.23 -2.92 -1.68
C ILE A 76 5.15 -1.58 -2.40
N ILE A 77 4.00 -0.91 -2.34
CA ILE A 77 3.83 0.46 -2.81
C ILE A 77 3.29 1.36 -1.71
N GLN A 78 3.69 2.62 -1.74
CA GLN A 78 3.11 3.67 -0.93
C GLN A 78 2.09 4.45 -1.75
N LEU A 79 0.86 4.56 -1.23
CA LEU A 79 -0.19 5.30 -1.92
C LEU A 79 0.01 6.81 -1.74
N PRO A 80 0.07 7.61 -2.82
CA PRO A 80 0.17 9.07 -2.73
C PRO A 80 -1.17 9.69 -2.31
N ASN A 81 -1.13 10.92 -1.79
CA ASN A 81 -2.29 11.72 -1.35
C ASN A 81 -3.14 11.12 -0.20
N GLN A 82 -3.02 9.82 0.05
CA GLN A 82 -3.74 9.10 1.06
C GLN A 82 -2.91 8.99 2.34
N HIS A 83 -3.57 9.14 3.48
CA HIS A 83 -3.01 8.81 4.78
C HIS A 83 -3.80 7.64 5.36
N THR A 84 -3.04 6.67 5.85
CA THR A 84 -3.46 5.31 6.19
C THR A 84 -3.99 4.50 5.02
N VAL A 85 -3.87 3.18 5.13
CA VAL A 85 -4.65 2.24 4.32
C VAL A 85 -5.32 1.30 5.29
N HIS A 86 -6.63 1.41 5.49
CA HIS A 86 -7.36 0.52 6.38
C HIS A 86 -8.13 -0.52 5.58
N GLY A 87 -9.35 -0.19 5.14
CA GLY A 87 -10.16 -1.09 4.32
C GLY A 87 -9.39 -1.50 3.07
N LEU A 88 -9.24 -2.81 2.86
CA LEU A 88 -8.66 -3.35 1.62
C LEU A 88 -9.44 -4.58 1.21
N ARG A 89 -9.88 -4.62 -0.05
CA ARG A 89 -10.48 -5.80 -0.70
C ARG A 89 -10.08 -5.84 -2.16
N VAL A 90 -10.25 -6.99 -2.78
CA VAL A 90 -9.90 -7.22 -4.18
C VAL A 90 -11.16 -7.32 -5.04
N GLN A 91 -11.05 -6.88 -6.30
CA GLN A 91 -12.05 -7.15 -7.32
C GLN A 91 -12.23 -8.66 -7.51
N LYS A 92 -13.49 -9.12 -7.57
CA LYS A 92 -13.82 -10.55 -7.64
C LYS A 92 -14.03 -11.07 -9.07
N VAL A 93 -14.60 -10.25 -9.95
CA VAL A 93 -15.02 -10.62 -11.31
C VAL A 93 -14.63 -9.50 -12.29
N PRO A 94 -14.19 -9.80 -13.52
CA PRO A 94 -13.88 -11.15 -14.04
C PRO A 94 -12.63 -11.75 -13.40
N ARG A 95 -11.80 -10.92 -12.78
CA ARG A 95 -10.64 -11.31 -11.98
C ARG A 95 -10.23 -10.18 -11.06
N THR A 96 -9.31 -10.43 -10.15
CA THR A 96 -8.59 -9.38 -9.44
C THR A 96 -7.66 -8.65 -10.42
N GLY A 97 -8.21 -7.67 -11.12
CA GLY A 97 -7.47 -6.62 -11.82
C GLY A 97 -7.20 -5.42 -10.91
N TYR A 98 -8.15 -5.09 -10.04
CA TYR A 98 -7.99 -4.02 -9.04
C TYR A 98 -7.99 -4.52 -7.59
N VAL A 99 -7.22 -3.82 -6.76
CA VAL A 99 -7.22 -3.89 -5.29
C VAL A 99 -7.71 -2.54 -4.77
N PHE A 100 -8.83 -2.55 -4.07
CA PHE A 100 -9.48 -1.35 -3.56
C PHE A 100 -9.06 -1.06 -2.13
N CYS A 101 -8.67 0.18 -1.87
CA CYS A 101 -8.02 0.61 -0.64
C CYS A 101 -8.67 1.89 -0.11
N ASN A 102 -9.00 1.94 1.18
CA ASN A 102 -9.56 3.13 1.84
C ASN A 102 -8.49 3.85 2.68
N GLY A 103 -8.40 5.17 2.51
CA GLY A 103 -7.82 6.06 3.52
C GLY A 103 -8.81 6.28 4.64
N GLU A 104 -8.41 5.98 5.87
CA GLU A 104 -9.24 6.21 7.05
C GLU A 104 -9.07 7.63 7.59
N ASP A 105 -7.85 8.16 7.49
CA ASP A 105 -7.53 9.48 8.01
C ASP A 105 -7.86 10.54 6.95
N ALA A 106 -8.63 11.54 7.35
CA ALA A 106 -8.79 12.73 6.53
C ALA A 106 -7.58 13.65 6.72
N VAL A 107 -6.99 14.12 5.61
CA VAL A 107 -5.88 15.09 5.64
C VAL A 107 -6.11 16.21 4.62
N PRO A 108 -5.47 17.39 4.79
CA PRO A 108 -5.51 18.43 3.79
C PRO A 108 -4.93 17.97 2.46
N LEU A 109 -5.48 18.44 1.34
CA LEU A 109 -4.90 18.23 0.01
C LEU A 109 -4.61 19.58 -0.68
N PRO A 110 -3.33 19.93 -0.91
CA PRO A 110 -2.11 19.21 -0.52
C PRO A 110 -1.82 19.31 0.98
N ASN A 111 -1.22 18.25 1.55
CA ASN A 111 -0.82 18.23 2.97
C ASN A 111 0.52 18.95 3.20
N ALA A 112 0.50 20.27 3.03
CA ALA A 112 1.70 21.14 3.05
C ALA A 112 1.90 21.88 4.39
N GLY A 113 1.17 21.50 5.45
CA GLY A 113 1.23 22.17 6.75
C GLY A 113 0.65 23.59 6.78
N LYS A 114 -0.07 24.01 5.74
CA LYS A 114 -0.65 25.37 5.61
C LYS A 114 -2.13 25.46 6.02
N PHE A 115 -2.85 24.34 5.98
CA PHE A 115 -4.31 24.29 6.13
C PHE A 115 -4.74 23.48 7.36
N LEU A 116 -3.91 23.45 8.41
CA LEU A 116 -4.11 22.57 9.56
C LEU A 116 -5.40 22.89 10.35
N ASP A 117 -5.87 24.13 10.27
CA ASP A 117 -7.06 24.60 10.98
C ASP A 117 -8.29 24.78 10.07
N ASP A 118 -8.21 24.39 8.78
CA ASP A 118 -9.35 24.45 7.85
C ASP A 118 -9.88 23.03 7.52
N PRO A 119 -10.87 22.52 8.28
CA PRO A 119 -11.41 21.18 8.08
C PRO A 119 -12.08 21.00 6.71
N LYS A 120 -12.41 22.07 5.98
CA LYS A 120 -12.98 21.96 4.64
C LYS A 120 -11.98 21.48 3.59
N GLN A 121 -10.68 21.57 3.88
CA GLN A 121 -9.62 21.05 3.01
C GLN A 121 -9.33 19.57 3.24
N TYR A 122 -9.95 18.94 4.26
CA TYR A 122 -9.65 17.58 4.67
C TYR A 122 -10.45 16.58 3.85
N HIS A 123 -9.75 15.60 3.27
CA HIS A 123 -10.34 14.56 2.44
C HIS A 123 -9.81 13.19 2.84
N ALA A 124 -10.68 12.18 2.77
CA ALA A 124 -10.30 10.78 2.76
C ALA A 124 -10.26 10.29 1.30
N ILE A 125 -9.25 9.50 0.95
CA ILE A 125 -9.04 9.03 -0.42
C ILE A 125 -9.47 7.56 -0.55
N PHE A 126 -10.14 7.23 -1.66
CA PHE A 126 -10.37 5.85 -2.08
C PHE A 126 -9.50 5.56 -3.29
N THR A 127 -8.68 4.52 -3.21
CA THR A 127 -7.68 4.19 -4.22
C THR A 127 -7.96 2.84 -4.85
N ALA A 128 -7.86 2.76 -6.18
CA ALA A 128 -7.72 1.51 -6.91
C ALA A 128 -6.25 1.29 -7.27
N VAL A 129 -5.73 0.12 -6.92
CA VAL A 129 -4.38 -0.34 -7.30
C VAL A 129 -4.53 -1.44 -8.35
N ASP A 130 -3.80 -1.33 -9.45
CA ASP A 130 -3.66 -2.42 -10.42
C ASP A 130 -2.93 -3.60 -9.76
N GLY A 131 -3.60 -4.74 -9.64
CA GLY A 131 -3.13 -5.90 -8.90
C GLY A 131 -1.96 -6.65 -9.57
N ASP A 132 -1.72 -6.42 -10.86
CA ASP A 132 -0.65 -7.08 -11.61
C ASP A 132 0.63 -6.26 -11.61
N THR A 133 0.52 -4.96 -11.88
CA THR A 133 1.64 -4.01 -11.93
C THR A 133 2.00 -3.45 -10.55
N MET A 134 1.08 -3.52 -9.58
CA MET A 134 1.19 -2.87 -8.28
C MET A 134 1.47 -1.37 -8.44
N LYS A 135 0.59 -0.69 -9.18
CA LYS A 135 0.58 0.78 -9.34
C LYS A 135 -0.82 1.32 -9.08
N VAL A 136 -0.92 2.58 -8.69
CA VAL A 136 -2.23 3.26 -8.67
C VAL A 136 -2.77 3.33 -10.10
N ALA A 137 -4.02 2.93 -10.29
CA ALA A 137 -4.69 2.83 -11.59
C ALA A 137 -5.44 4.11 -11.99
#